data_AF-A0A7K2NZW1-F1
#
_entry.id   AF-A0A7K2NZW1-F1
#
_cell.length_a   1.000
_cell.length_b   1.000
_cell.length_c   1.000
_cell.angle_alpha   90.00
_cell.angle_beta   90.00
_cell.angle_gamma   90.00
#
_symmetry.space_group_name_H-M   'P 1'
#
loop_
_entity.id
_entity.type
_entity.pdbx_description
1 polymer ?
#
loop_
_entity_poly.entity_id
_entity_poly.type
_entity_poly.pdbx_seq_one_letter_code
_entity_poly.pdbx_strand_id
1 'polypeptide(L)' 'MSMSESAVRTGVRAGATAVVHESYSFACMRCGHGWEQSFEIEHHTDADGREFVLYVADGRVVPSPLTRPTC' A
#
# COMPACT_ATOMS: atom_id res chain seq x y z
N MET A 1 25.60 15.84 -6.91
CA MET A 1 25.48 14.57 -6.15
C MET A 1 24.17 13.96 -6.58
N SER A 2 24.24 12.95 -7.45
CA SER A 2 23.07 12.26 -7.99
C SER A 2 22.39 11.50 -6.87
N MET A 3 21.14 11.85 -6.54
CA MET A 3 20.36 11.10 -5.56
C MET A 3 19.70 9.95 -6.31
N SER A 4 20.29 8.76 -6.20
CA SER A 4 19.88 7.54 -6.88
C SER A 4 18.43 7.19 -6.59
N GLU A 5 17.65 7.14 -7.66
CA GLU A 5 16.32 6.56 -7.75
C GLU A 5 16.43 5.08 -7.41
N SER A 6 16.14 4.72 -6.15
CA SER A 6 16.12 3.33 -5.72
C SER A 6 14.66 2.93 -5.52
N ALA A 7 13.94 2.79 -6.63
CA ALA A 7 12.66 2.10 -6.63
C ALA A 7 12.95 0.64 -6.30
N VAL A 8 12.86 0.32 -5.00
CA VAL A 8 12.74 -1.04 -4.50
C VAL A 8 11.58 -1.67 -5.27
N ARG A 9 11.91 -2.53 -6.24
CA ARG A 9 10.94 -3.39 -6.90
C ARG A 9 10.66 -4.54 -5.95
N THR A 10 9.98 -4.28 -4.83
CA THR A 10 9.33 -5.35 -4.07
C THR A 10 8.20 -5.88 -4.93
N GLY A 11 8.38 -7.11 -5.39
CA GLY A 11 7.40 -7.95 -6.08
C GLY A 11 6.14 -7.28 -6.61
N VAL A 12 6.22 -6.64 -7.78
CA VAL A 12 5.02 -6.36 -8.58
C VAL A 12 4.34 -7.71 -8.83
N ARG A 13 3.17 -7.93 -8.21
CA ARG A 13 2.39 -9.14 -8.46
C ARG A 13 1.97 -9.15 -9.93
N ALA A 14 2.06 -10.33 -10.56
CA ALA A 14 1.60 -10.52 -11.93
C ALA A 14 0.12 -10.14 -12.03
N GLY A 15 -0.20 -9.09 -12.78
CA GLY A 15 -1.55 -8.55 -12.93
C GLY A 15 -1.74 -7.09 -12.52
N ALA A 16 -0.80 -6.52 -11.73
CA ALA A 16 -0.87 -5.11 -11.37
C ALA A 16 -0.66 -4.22 -12.62
N THR A 17 -1.63 -3.36 -12.91
CA THR A 17 -1.58 -2.38 -13.98
C THR A 17 -0.75 -1.16 -13.60
N ALA A 18 -0.69 -0.83 -12.30
CA ALA A 18 0.18 0.18 -11.72
C ALA A 18 0.49 -0.14 -10.25
N VAL A 19 1.59 0.42 -9.73
CA VAL A 19 1.93 0.34 -8.30
C VAL A 19 2.32 1.73 -7.81
N VAL A 20 1.66 2.19 -6.74
CA VAL A 20 1.94 3.48 -6.08
C VAL A 20 2.49 3.20 -4.68
N HIS A 21 3.50 3.98 -4.25
CA HIS A 21 4.03 3.89 -2.90
C HIS A 21 3.52 5.07 -2.08
N GLU A 22 2.76 4.79 -1.02
CA GLU A 22 2.19 5.83 -0.16
C GLU A 22 2.44 5.53 1.31
N SER A 23 2.84 6.58 2.04
CA SER A 23 2.94 6.54 3.50
C SER A 23 1.72 7.21 4.10
N TYR A 24 1.09 6.53 5.05
CA TYR A 24 -0.05 7.05 5.79
C TYR A 24 0.27 7.12 7.27
N SER A 25 -0.08 8.25 7.89
CA SER A 25 -0.03 8.44 9.33
C SER A 25 -1.43 8.20 9.92
N PHE A 26 -1.50 7.38 10.97
CA PHE A 26 -2.72 7.03 11.67
C PHE A 26 -2.63 7.43 13.14
N ALA A 27 -3.79 7.66 13.75
CA ALA A 27 -3.93 7.87 15.19
C ALA A 27 -5.10 7.06 15.72
N CYS A 28 -4.85 6.28 16.77
CA CYS A 28 -5.90 5.53 17.45
C CYS A 28 -6.64 6.45 18.43
N MET A 29 -7.89 6.77 18.13
CA MET A 29 -8.72 7.62 19.00
C MET A 29 -9.09 6.94 20.33
N ARG A 30 -8.80 5.64 20.50
CA ARG A 30 -9.04 4.90 21.74
C ARG A 30 -7.88 5.00 22.73
N CYS A 31 -6.62 4.88 22.29
CA CYS A 31 -5.45 4.87 23.18
C CYS A 31 -4.46 6.02 22.91
N GLY A 32 -4.67 6.82 21.87
CA GLY A 32 -3.80 7.93 21.49
C GLY A 32 -2.51 7.52 20.77
N HIS A 33 -2.29 6.24 20.48
CA HIS A 33 -1.11 5.79 19.74
C HIS A 33 -1.16 6.28 18.30
N GLY A 34 -0.11 6.99 17.88
CA GLY A 34 0.12 7.38 16.50
C GLY A 34 1.18 6.48 15.88
N TRP A 35 0.97 6.07 14.64
CA TRP A 35 1.95 5.33 13.87
C TRP A 35 1.92 5.78 12.42
N GLU A 36 3.01 5.53 11.70
CA GLU A 36 3.10 5.73 10.27
C GLU A 36 3.46 4.39 9.63
N GLN A 37 2.85 4.10 8.48
CA GLN A 37 3.19 2.92 7.71
C GLN A 37 3.17 3.22 6.22
N SER A 38 4.17 2.69 5.52
CA SER A 38 4.28 2.73 4.07
C SER A 38 3.63 1.51 3.44
N PHE A 39 2.90 1.74 2.35
CA PHE A 39 2.21 0.70 1.60
C PHE A 39 2.56 0.80 0.12
N GLU A 40 2.60 -0.35 -0.55
CA GLU A 40 2.49 -0.45 -1.99
C GLU A 40 1.01 -0.66 -2.33
N ILE A 41 0.43 0.26 -3.09
CA ILE A 41 -0.94 0.19 -3.58
C ILE A 41 -0.88 -0.31 -5.01
N GLU A 42 -1.20 -1.59 -5.18
CA GLU A 42 -1.27 -2.22 -6.49
C GLU A 42 -2.66 -1.96 -7.09
N HIS A 43 -2.69 -1.34 -8.27
CA HIS A 43 -3.89 -1.19 -9.08
C HIS A 43 -4.04 -2.40 -9.98
N HIS A 44 -5.25 -2.96 -10.03
CA HIS A 44 -5.58 -4.15 -10.80
C HIS A 44 -6.86 -3.93 -11.58
N THR A 45 -7.02 -4.71 -12.64
CA THR A 45 -8.26 -4.80 -13.41
C THR A 45 -8.68 -6.26 -13.46
N ASP A 46 -9.91 -6.56 -13.05
CA ASP A 46 -10.46 -7.91 -13.12
C ASP A 46 -10.80 -8.34 -14.56
N ALA A 47 -11.22 -9.60 -14.74
CA ALA A 47 -11.59 -10.13 -16.06
C ALA A 47 -12.85 -9.46 -16.65
N ASP A 48 -13.69 -8.84 -15.82
CA ASP A 48 -14.86 -8.07 -16.23
C ASP A 48 -14.51 -6.60 -16.55
N GLY A 49 -13.23 -6.22 -16.44
CA GLY A 49 -12.75 -4.85 -16.68
C GLY A 49 -12.95 -3.90 -15.49
N ARG A 50 -13.25 -4.40 -14.29
CA ARG A 50 -13.44 -3.57 -13.09
C ARG A 50 -12.11 -3.31 -12.40
N GLU A 51 -11.90 -2.06 -12.03
CA GLU A 51 -10.72 -1.64 -11.29
C GLU A 51 -10.85 -1.95 -9.80
N PHE A 52 -9.78 -2.47 -9.20
CA PHE A 52 -9.66 -2.64 -7.77
C PHE A 52 -8.21 -2.42 -7.32
N VAL A 53 -8.02 -2.19 -6.02
CA VAL A 53 -6.70 -1.97 -5.44
C VAL A 53 -6.39 -3.00 -4.37
N LEU A 54 -5.13 -3.40 -4.28
CA LEU A 54 -4.59 -4.19 -3.19
C LEU A 54 -3.57 -3.35 -2.41
N TYR A 55 -3.69 -3.36 -1.09
CA TYR A 55 -2.72 -2.73 -0.20
C TYR A 55 -1.69 -3.77 0.23
N VAL A 56 -0.42 -3.44 0.12
CA VAL A 56 0.69 -4.32 0.47
C VAL A 56 1.57 -3.62 1.48
N ALA A 57 1.85 -4.29 2.60
CA ALA A 57 2.80 -3.85 3.61
C ALA A 57 3.80 -4.98 3.84
N ASP A 58 5.09 -4.66 3.90
CA ASP A 58 6.16 -5.65 4.10
C ASP A 58 6.07 -6.84 3.11
N GLY A 59 5.69 -6.56 1.85
CA GLY A 59 5.48 -7.55 0.80
C GLY A 59 4.21 -8.42 0.93
N ARG A 60 3.38 -8.21 1.95
CA ARG A 60 2.16 -8.97 2.23
C ARG A 60 0.91 -8.16 1.92
N VAL A 61 -0.07 -8.77 1.26
CA VAL A 61 -1.38 -8.14 1.07
C VAL A 61 -2.06 -8.02 2.44
N VAL A 62 -2.52 -6.81 2.75
CA VAL A 62 -3.20 -6.45 3.98
C VAL A 62 -4.59 -5.89 3.68
N PRO A 63 -5.51 -5.87 4.66
CA PRO A 63 -6.75 -5.11 4.52
C PRO A 63 -6.47 -3.64 4.21
N SER A 64 -7.44 -2.95 3.61
CA SER A 64 -7.34 -1.51 3.37
C SER A 64 -7.10 -0.77 4.70
N PRO A 65 -5.96 -0.07 4.87
CA PRO A 65 -5.64 0.61 6.11
C PRO A 65 -6.57 1.81 6.35
N LEU A 66 -7.23 2.30 5.31
CA LEU A 66 -8.22 3.39 5.37
C LEU A 66 -9.57 2.94 5.94
N THR A 67 -9.94 1.68 5.74
CA THR A 67 -11.24 1.15 6.22
C THR A 67 -11.11 0.25 7.45
N ARG A 68 -9.93 -0.36 7.65
CA ARG A 68 -9.66 -1.31 8.74
C ARG A 68 -8.27 -1.05 9.35
N PRO A 69 -8.02 0.13 9.94
CA PRO A 69 -6.76 0.40 10.63
C PRO A 69 -6.62 -0.50 11.86
N THR A 70 -5.43 -1.07 12.07
CA THR A 70 -5.10 -1.87 13.27
C THR A 70 -4.11 -1.10 14.14
N CYS A 71 -4.52 -0.84 15.39
CA CYS A 71 -3.70 -0.27 16.45
C CYS A 71 -3.19 -1.38 17.39
#